data_AF-A0A0A7DNW4-F1
#
_entry.id   AF-A0A0A7DNW4-F1
#
_cell.length_a   1.000
_cell.length_b   1.000
_cell.length_c   1.000
_cell.angle_alpha   90.00
_cell.angle_beta   90.00
_cell.angle_gamma   90.00
#
_symmetry.space_group_name_H-M   'P 1'
#
loop_
_entity.id
_entity.type
_entity.pdbx_description
1 polymer ?
#
loop_
_entity_poly.entity_id
_entity_poly.type
_entity_poly.pdbx_seq_one_letter_code
_entity_poly.pdbx_strand_id
1 'polypeptide(L)'
;MKTGAFVAAATALVAFTGPTQVAAAECSTLTLVVTFLPLLTDANTCAANTGYTLYPFTGLPSAEELKLICADTACTKVLAEAAALDLPDCTVTSNGVAYNVKDEITLYATACGVARK
;
A
#
# COMPACT_ATOMS: atom_id res chain seq x y z
N MET A 1 46.24 -39.91 44.34
CA MET A 1 46.72 -39.10 43.20
C MET A 1 46.46 -39.86 41.90
N LYS A 2 45.50 -39.44 41.07
CA LYS A 2 45.66 -39.24 39.61
C LYS A 2 44.39 -38.62 39.03
N THR A 3 44.56 -37.45 38.46
CA THR A 3 43.58 -36.56 37.82
C THR A 3 43.07 -37.12 36.49
N GLY A 4 41.80 -36.89 36.19
CA GLY A 4 41.22 -37.06 34.86
C GLY A 4 40.16 -35.98 34.62
N ALA A 5 40.56 -34.91 33.95
CA ALA A 5 39.69 -33.80 33.56
C ALA A 5 38.95 -34.16 32.27
N PHE A 6 37.63 -33.89 32.21
CA PHE A 6 36.86 -33.95 30.98
C PHE A 6 36.08 -32.63 30.79
N VAL A 7 36.65 -31.83 29.88
CA VAL A 7 36.12 -30.81 28.98
C VAL A 7 34.69 -30.31 29.22
N ALA A 8 34.57 -29.02 29.56
CA ALA A 8 33.34 -28.25 29.49
C ALA A 8 32.99 -27.95 28.02
N ALA A 9 31.82 -28.42 27.56
CA ALA A 9 31.27 -28.06 26.26
C ALA A 9 30.56 -26.70 26.37
N ALA A 10 31.11 -25.68 25.70
CA ALA A 10 30.45 -24.41 25.49
C ALA A 10 29.35 -24.57 24.42
N THR A 11 28.09 -24.58 24.82
CA THR A 11 26.97 -24.44 23.90
C THR A 11 26.75 -22.95 23.62
N ALA A 12 27.17 -22.52 22.43
CA ALA A 12 26.90 -21.18 21.93
C ALA A 12 25.39 -20.95 21.80
N LEU A 13 24.87 -19.97 22.53
CA LEU A 13 23.52 -19.44 22.35
C LEU A 13 23.47 -18.74 20.98
N VAL A 14 22.89 -19.42 19.99
CA VAL A 14 22.56 -18.81 18.71
C VAL A 14 21.41 -17.84 18.95
N ALA A 15 21.69 -16.54 19.01
CA ALA A 15 20.65 -15.51 19.05
C ALA A 15 19.84 -15.60 17.75
N PHE A 16 18.58 -16.01 17.86
CA PHE A 16 17.62 -16.01 16.76
C PHE A 16 17.32 -14.55 16.40
N THR A 17 18.03 -13.98 15.43
CA THR A 17 17.67 -12.67 14.86
C THR A 17 16.44 -12.89 13.99
N GLY A 18 15.25 -12.79 14.60
CA GLY A 18 14.01 -12.68 13.84
C GLY A 18 14.07 -11.48 12.89
N PRO A 19 13.28 -11.48 11.80
CA PRO A 19 13.24 -10.34 10.89
C PRO A 19 12.85 -9.09 11.68
N THR A 20 13.70 -8.06 11.64
CA THR A 20 13.35 -6.73 12.12
C THR A 20 12.16 -6.25 11.31
N GLN A 21 11.00 -6.13 11.94
CA GLN A 21 9.82 -5.55 11.32
C GLN A 21 10.13 -4.08 11.04
N VAL A 22 10.57 -3.78 9.82
CA VAL A 22 10.69 -2.40 9.37
C VAL A 22 9.27 -1.89 9.25
N ALA A 23 8.87 -0.99 10.15
CA ALA A 23 7.63 -0.27 9.99
C ALA A 23 7.66 0.41 8.62
N ALA A 24 6.63 0.20 7.79
CA ALA A 24 6.54 0.89 6.51
C ALA A 24 6.60 2.40 6.77
N ALA A 25 7.37 3.12 5.94
CA ALA A 25 7.49 4.56 6.08
C ALA A 25 6.10 5.19 5.88
N GLU A 26 5.68 6.06 6.80
CA GLU A 26 4.44 6.83 6.60
C GLU A 26 4.61 7.78 5.41
N CYS A 27 3.57 7.88 4.58
CA CYS A 27 3.61 8.79 3.46
C CYS A 27 3.64 10.24 3.90
N SER A 28 4.56 11.02 3.33
CA SER A 28 4.48 12.47 3.35
C SER A 28 3.20 12.92 2.64
N THR A 29 2.33 13.62 3.37
CA THR A 29 1.08 14.16 2.84
C THR A 29 1.33 15.07 1.64
N LEU A 30 2.36 15.92 1.71
CA LEU A 30 2.73 16.82 0.62
C LEU A 30 3.18 16.05 -0.63
N THR A 31 3.93 14.98 -0.46
CA THR A 31 4.39 14.14 -1.59
C THR A 31 3.19 13.52 -2.30
N LEU A 32 2.27 12.91 -1.55
CA LEU A 32 1.04 12.36 -2.13
C LEU A 32 0.20 13.44 -2.84
N VAL A 33 0.04 14.62 -2.23
CA VAL A 33 -0.70 15.74 -2.84
C VAL A 33 -0.10 16.16 -4.16
N VAL A 34 1.22 16.34 -4.23
CA VAL A 34 1.90 16.75 -5.47
C VAL A 34 1.77 15.67 -6.54
N THR A 35 1.90 14.40 -6.17
CA THR A 35 1.79 13.28 -7.11
C THR A 35 0.35 13.16 -7.68
N PHE A 36 -0.68 13.36 -6.86
CA PHE A 36 -2.08 13.23 -7.29
C PHE A 36 -2.67 14.51 -7.89
N LEU A 37 -2.00 15.66 -7.79
CA LEU A 37 -2.47 16.94 -8.31
C LEU A 37 -3.01 16.89 -9.76
N PRO A 38 -2.35 16.25 -10.76
CA PRO A 38 -2.87 16.19 -12.12
C PRO A 38 -4.15 15.35 -12.26
N LEU A 39 -4.45 14.49 -11.29
CA LEU A 39 -5.60 13.57 -11.31
C LEU A 39 -6.79 14.11 -10.53
N LEU A 40 -6.66 15.26 -9.86
CA LEU A 40 -7.61 15.70 -8.84
C LEU A 40 -9.03 15.92 -9.39
N THR A 41 -9.16 16.46 -10.61
CA THR A 41 -10.47 16.66 -11.25
C THR A 41 -11.19 15.34 -11.50
N ASP A 42 -10.49 14.36 -12.06
CA ASP A 42 -11.07 13.05 -12.37
C ASP A 42 -11.32 12.24 -11.09
N ALA A 43 -10.44 12.36 -10.09
CA ALA A 43 -10.64 11.73 -8.78
C ALA A 43 -11.89 12.25 -8.07
N ASN A 44 -12.14 13.56 -8.12
CA ASN A 44 -13.37 14.15 -7.58
C ASN A 44 -14.61 13.71 -8.36
N THR A 45 -14.50 13.61 -9.69
CA THR A 45 -15.60 13.12 -10.54
C THR A 45 -15.91 11.66 -10.23
N CYS A 46 -14.89 10.82 -10.09
CA CYS A 46 -15.03 9.42 -9.67
C CYS A 46 -15.75 9.30 -8.33
N ALA A 47 -15.34 10.11 -7.34
CA ALA A 47 -15.97 10.10 -6.01
C ALA A 47 -17.43 10.53 -6.07
N ALA A 48 -17.77 11.55 -6.86
CA ALA A 48 -19.15 11.99 -7.04
C ALA A 48 -20.04 10.91 -7.70
N ASN A 49 -19.49 10.16 -8.66
CA ASN A 49 -20.24 9.14 -9.41
C ASN A 49 -20.41 7.83 -8.63
N THR A 50 -19.45 7.47 -7.78
CA THR A 50 -19.40 6.15 -7.14
C THR A 50 -19.61 6.16 -5.64
N GLY A 51 -19.48 7.33 -5.00
CA GLY A 51 -19.46 7.46 -3.55
C GLY A 51 -18.11 7.12 -2.90
N TYR A 52 -17.14 6.59 -3.66
CA TYR A 52 -15.83 6.19 -3.15
C TYR A 52 -14.73 7.20 -3.44
N THR A 53 -13.96 7.57 -2.42
CA THR A 53 -12.86 8.54 -2.55
C THR A 53 -11.53 7.82 -2.77
N LEU A 54 -11.07 7.77 -4.04
CA LEU A 54 -9.73 7.28 -4.39
C LEU A 54 -8.62 8.18 -3.83
N TYR A 55 -8.87 9.49 -3.79
CA TYR A 55 -7.93 10.48 -3.28
C TYR A 55 -8.66 11.66 -2.61
N PRO A 56 -8.26 12.08 -1.38
CA PRO A 56 -7.29 11.42 -0.51
C PRO A 56 -7.79 10.02 -0.08
N PHE A 57 -6.88 9.06 0.07
CA PHE A 57 -7.26 7.68 0.36
C PHE A 57 -7.97 7.56 1.72
N THR A 58 -9.21 7.07 1.72
CA THR A 58 -10.02 6.93 2.94
C THR A 58 -10.15 5.49 3.44
N GLY A 59 -9.52 4.52 2.77
CA GLY A 59 -9.64 3.09 3.07
C GLY A 59 -10.06 2.27 1.84
N LEU A 60 -10.25 0.97 2.04
CA LEU A 60 -10.64 0.05 0.96
C LEU A 60 -12.09 0.30 0.51
N PRO A 61 -12.40 0.21 -0.80
CA PRO A 61 -13.77 0.18 -1.28
C PRO A 61 -14.44 -1.14 -0.89
N SER A 62 -15.75 -1.11 -0.70
CA SER A 62 -16.57 -2.33 -0.68
C SER A 62 -16.59 -3.01 -2.06
N ALA A 63 -17.06 -4.25 -2.12
CA ALA A 63 -17.22 -4.96 -3.38
C ALA A 63 -18.23 -4.31 -4.34
N GLU A 64 -19.22 -3.57 -3.81
CA GLU A 64 -20.19 -2.84 -4.62
C GLU A 64 -19.60 -1.54 -5.16
N GLU A 65 -18.89 -0.78 -4.32
CA GLU A 65 -18.15 0.41 -4.76
C GLU A 65 -17.10 0.05 -5.81
N LEU A 66 -16.35 -1.04 -5.64
CA LEU A 66 -15.35 -1.46 -6.64
C LEU A 66 -16.00 -1.77 -8.01
N LYS A 67 -17.21 -2.34 -8.04
CA LYS A 67 -17.94 -2.53 -9.30
C LYS A 67 -18.30 -1.20 -9.96
N LEU A 68 -18.73 -0.21 -9.18
CA LEU A 68 -19.03 1.13 -9.68
C LEU A 68 -17.77 1.83 -10.20
N ILE A 69 -16.67 1.74 -9.45
CA ILE A 69 -15.34 2.27 -9.84
C ILE A 69 -14.89 1.68 -11.17
N CYS A 70 -14.99 0.36 -11.36
CA CYS A 70 -14.58 -0.26 -12.62
C CYS A 70 -15.52 0.05 -13.81
N ALA A 71 -16.77 0.42 -13.55
CA ALA A 71 -17.73 0.78 -14.58
C ALA A 71 -17.67 2.26 -14.99
N ASP A 72 -17.08 3.13 -14.16
CA ASP A 72 -17.00 4.57 -14.37
C ASP A 72 -15.72 4.98 -15.12
N THR A 73 -15.87 5.81 -16.15
CA THR A 73 -14.76 6.24 -17.01
C THR A 73 -13.79 7.21 -16.32
N ALA A 74 -14.27 8.05 -15.40
CA ALA A 74 -13.39 8.94 -14.65
C ALA A 74 -12.55 8.13 -13.65
N CYS A 75 -13.18 7.18 -12.95
CA CYS A 75 -12.49 6.27 -12.04
C CYS A 75 -11.42 5.43 -12.75
N THR A 76 -11.76 4.78 -13.86
CA THR A 76 -10.81 3.95 -14.61
C THR A 76 -9.66 4.76 -15.22
N LYS A 77 -9.91 6.01 -15.62
CA LYS A 77 -8.85 6.96 -16.02
C LYS A 77 -7.91 7.27 -14.86
N VAL A 78 -8.44 7.59 -13.68
CA VAL A 78 -7.62 7.84 -12.47
C VAL A 78 -6.78 6.62 -12.13
N LEU A 79 -7.36 5.41 -12.12
CA LEU A 79 -6.62 4.19 -11.81
C LEU A 79 -5.49 3.92 -12.81
N ALA A 80 -5.75 4.06 -14.10
CA ALA A 80 -4.74 3.85 -15.14
C ALA A 80 -3.60 4.88 -15.06
N GLU A 81 -3.94 6.15 -14.85
CA GLU A 81 -2.96 7.23 -14.77
C GLU A 81 -2.18 7.18 -13.45
N ALA A 82 -2.83 6.93 -12.31
CA ALA A 82 -2.19 6.78 -11.01
C ALA A 82 -1.23 5.58 -10.97
N ALA A 83 -1.62 4.44 -11.54
CA ALA A 83 -0.73 3.27 -11.65
C ALA A 83 0.49 3.54 -12.57
N ALA A 84 0.40 4.53 -13.45
CA ALA A 84 1.51 4.97 -14.30
C ALA A 84 2.37 6.07 -13.65
N LEU A 85 1.95 6.63 -12.52
CA LEU A 85 2.76 7.55 -11.73
C LEU A 85 3.75 6.75 -10.88
N ASP A 86 4.91 7.36 -10.58
CA ASP A 86 5.85 6.83 -9.61
C ASP A 86 5.33 7.10 -8.19
N LEU A 87 4.29 6.37 -7.79
CA LEU A 87 3.70 6.47 -6.46
C LEU A 87 4.74 6.04 -5.41
N PRO A 88 4.90 6.82 -4.32
CA PRO A 88 5.84 6.46 -3.26
C PRO A 88 5.41 5.15 -2.60
N ASP A 89 6.40 4.31 -2.31
CA ASP A 89 6.21 3.05 -1.58
C ASP A 89 6.17 3.33 -0.07
N CYS A 90 5.00 3.78 0.40
CA CYS A 90 4.76 4.23 1.76
C CYS A 90 3.32 3.95 2.19
N THR A 91 3.04 4.03 3.49
CA THR A 91 1.71 3.77 4.02
C THR A 91 0.97 5.02 4.47
N VAL A 92 -0.34 5.04 4.25
CA VAL A 92 -1.29 5.95 4.88
C VAL A 92 -2.12 5.18 5.90
N THR A 93 -2.36 5.78 7.07
CA THR A 93 -3.21 5.17 8.11
C THR A 93 -4.65 5.64 7.93
N SER A 94 -5.57 4.71 7.70
CA SER A 94 -7.01 4.95 7.74
C SER A 94 -7.65 4.03 8.78
N ASN A 95 -8.43 4.60 9.71
CA ASN A 95 -9.10 3.87 10.78
C ASN A 95 -8.18 2.92 11.59
N GLY A 96 -6.92 3.33 11.79
CA GLY A 96 -5.92 2.52 12.53
C GLY A 96 -5.28 1.40 11.72
N VAL A 97 -5.58 1.27 10.43
CA VAL A 97 -4.97 0.31 9.52
C VAL A 97 -4.07 1.05 8.52
N ALA A 98 -2.85 0.56 8.36
CA ALA A 98 -1.89 1.11 7.40
C ALA A 98 -2.09 0.47 6.02
N TYR A 99 -2.22 1.31 4.99
CA TYR A 99 -2.42 0.90 3.61
C TYR A 99 -1.34 1.49 2.71
N ASN A 100 -0.79 0.69 1.82
CA ASN A 100 0.11 1.18 0.79
C ASN A 100 -0.69 1.62 -0.44
N VAL A 101 -0.81 2.93 -0.66
CA VAL A 101 -1.65 3.49 -1.73
C VAL A 101 -1.18 3.00 -3.11
N LYS A 102 0.12 2.78 -3.31
CA LYS A 102 0.66 2.24 -4.56
C LYS A 102 0.13 0.82 -4.83
N ASP A 103 0.16 -0.03 -3.81
CA ASP A 103 -0.31 -1.41 -3.91
C ASP A 103 -1.83 -1.44 -4.14
N GLU A 104 -2.58 -0.63 -3.40
CA GLU A 104 -4.04 -0.53 -3.55
C GLU A 104 -4.46 -0.04 -4.94
N ILE A 105 -3.83 1.02 -5.46
CA ILE A 105 -4.10 1.52 -6.82
C ILE A 105 -3.75 0.47 -7.87
N THR A 106 -2.63 -0.25 -7.70
CA THR A 106 -2.23 -1.33 -8.61
C THR A 106 -3.25 -2.47 -8.60
N LEU A 107 -3.74 -2.83 -7.41
CA LEU A 107 -4.76 -3.86 -7.23
C LEU A 107 -6.07 -3.46 -7.91
N TYR A 108 -6.54 -2.23 -7.71
CA TYR A 108 -7.78 -1.75 -8.32
C TYR A 108 -7.66 -1.61 -9.84
N ALA A 109 -6.55 -1.06 -10.34
CA ALA A 109 -6.28 -0.98 -11.77
C ALA A 109 -6.26 -2.37 -12.42
N THR A 110 -5.68 -3.37 -11.75
CA THR A 110 -5.68 -4.77 -12.20
C THR A 110 -7.09 -5.36 -12.19
N ALA A 111 -7.84 -5.18 -11.10
CA ALA A 111 -9.21 -5.67 -10.97
C ALA A 111 -10.15 -5.08 -12.02
N CYS A 112 -9.96 -3.80 -12.37
CA CYS A 112 -10.73 -3.12 -13.41
C CYS A 112 -10.19 -3.34 -14.83
N GLY A 113 -9.09 -4.10 -15.00
CA GLY A 113 -8.52 -4.38 -16.33
C GLY A 113 -7.86 -3.18 -17.02
N VAL A 114 -7.46 -2.16 -16.26
CA VAL A 114 -6.84 -0.92 -16.75
C VAL A 114 -5.37 -0.76 -16.37
N ALA A 115 -4.78 -1.74 -15.66
CA ALA A 115 -3.35 -1.82 -15.47
C ALA A 115 -2.63 -1.99 -16.82
N ARG A 116 -1.55 -1.23 -17.05
CA ARG A 116 -0.70 -1.46 -18.23
C ARG A 116 0.00 -2.83 -18.10
N LYS A 117 0.02 -3.58 -19.20
CA LYS A 117 0.80 -4.82 -19.34
C LYS A 117 2.28 -4.53 -19.53
#